data_AF-A0A382M662-F1
#
_entry.id   AF-A0A382M662-F1
#
_cell.length_a   1.000
_cell.length_b   1.000
_cell.length_c   1.000
_cell.angle_alpha   90.00
_cell.angle_beta   90.00
_cell.angle_gamma   90.00
#
_symmetry.space_group_name_H-M   'P 1'
#
loop_
_entity.id
_entity.type
_entity.pdbx_description
1 polymer ?
#
loop_
_entity_poly.entity_id
_entity_poly.type
_entity_poly.pdbx_seq_one_letter_code
_entity_poly.pdbx_strand_id
1 'polypeptide(L)'
;MAGSVAVAAVAVGRIGVFHARHVQEVAQETGMCQLVAVADRHADTAKRVAAELSNQRDEVLAFDSPEALAEAGVADAAVVASRTIDHRRDTTALVEAGIRVLLEKPLGDSLAEARDLGGWLDGDERRNQAVMMAFQRRYDAPLLRAKVLLDGGAVGTLFKVVSILEDPEPPPPGYQSSGLLTDMGVHNADEVLWLTGKALTAVTGMGSRLHNQKID
;
A
#
# COMPACT_ATOMS: atom_id res chain seq x y z
N MET A 1 6.88 5.73 27.05
CA MET A 1 7.73 6.44 26.08
C MET A 1 7.94 5.46 24.94
N ALA A 2 7.09 5.51 23.91
CA ALA A 2 7.24 4.59 22.78
C ALA A 2 8.54 4.97 22.04
N GLY A 3 9.45 4.02 21.89
CA GLY A 3 10.67 4.22 21.11
C GLY A 3 10.35 4.49 19.64
N SER A 4 11.35 4.96 18.88
CA SER A 4 11.23 5.07 17.42
C SER A 4 10.92 3.70 16.81
N VAL A 5 9.92 3.63 15.93
CA VAL A 5 9.54 2.40 15.22
C VAL A 5 10.55 2.12 14.11
N ALA A 6 11.21 0.96 14.16
CA ALA A 6 12.09 0.52 13.09
C ALA A 6 11.26 0.01 11.90
N VAL A 7 11.39 0.66 10.74
CA VAL A 7 10.58 0.39 9.55
C VAL A 7 11.46 -0.15 8.42
N ALA A 8 10.98 -1.18 7.74
CA ALA A 8 11.56 -1.68 6.50
C ALA A 8 10.68 -1.38 5.28
N ALA A 9 11.26 -1.36 4.08
CA ALA A 9 10.52 -1.31 2.82
C ALA A 9 10.80 -2.55 1.96
N VAL A 10 9.74 -3.24 1.54
CA VAL A 10 9.80 -4.46 0.74
C VAL A 10 9.38 -4.17 -0.70
N ALA A 11 10.16 -4.72 -1.65
CA ALA A 11 10.11 -4.47 -3.08
C ALA A 11 10.33 -2.99 -3.43
N VAL A 12 11.58 -2.57 -3.33
CA VAL A 12 12.04 -1.20 -3.61
C VAL A 12 12.22 -0.91 -5.10
N GLY A 13 11.17 -1.21 -5.87
CA GLY A 13 10.94 -0.68 -7.22
C GLY A 13 10.40 0.75 -7.19
N ARG A 14 9.55 1.12 -8.16
CA ARG A 14 9.02 2.49 -8.28
C ARG A 14 8.34 2.96 -6.99
N ILE A 15 7.29 2.27 -6.55
CA ILE A 15 6.49 2.68 -5.37
C ILE A 15 7.22 2.39 -4.05
N GLY A 16 7.94 1.26 -3.95
CA GLY A 16 8.68 0.93 -2.73
C GLY A 16 9.77 1.94 -2.37
N VAL A 17 10.47 2.53 -3.34
CA VAL A 17 11.44 3.61 -3.09
C VAL A 17 10.74 4.88 -2.60
N PHE A 18 9.56 5.23 -3.13
CA PHE A 18 8.78 6.35 -2.63
C PHE A 18 8.39 6.15 -1.17
N HIS A 19 7.88 4.97 -0.81
CA HIS A 19 7.58 4.65 0.59
C HIS A 19 8.81 4.72 1.49
N ALA A 20 9.94 4.16 1.06
CA ALA A 20 11.19 4.22 1.83
C ALA A 20 11.63 5.68 2.09
N ARG A 21 11.52 6.56 1.10
CA ARG A 21 11.79 8.00 1.25
C ARG A 21 10.80 8.70 2.18
N HIS A 22 9.51 8.43 2.04
CA HIS A 22 8.50 8.99 2.94
C HIS A 22 8.74 8.58 4.39
N VAL A 23 9.19 7.34 4.66
CA VAL A 23 9.59 6.94 6.02
C VAL A 23 10.73 7.81 6.54
N GLN A 24 11.73 8.14 5.72
CA GLN A 24 12.82 9.04 6.12
C GLN A 24 12.34 10.48 6.35
N GLU A 25 11.42 10.98 5.53
CA GLU A 25 10.82 12.31 5.72
C GLU A 25 10.03 12.37 7.03
N VAL A 26 9.17 11.38 7.30
CA VAL A 26 8.43 11.27 8.57
C VAL A 26 9.37 11.12 9.76
N ALA A 27 10.47 10.35 9.62
CA ALA A 27 11.49 10.23 10.65
C ALA A 27 12.13 11.58 10.97
N GLN A 28 12.44 12.39 9.96
CA GLN A 28 13.01 13.73 10.15
C GLN A 28 12.02 14.71 10.79
N GLU A 29 10.75 14.64 10.40
CA GLU A 29 9.71 15.54 10.91
C GLU A 29 9.27 15.20 12.34
N THR A 30 9.16 13.91 12.67
CA THR A 30 8.49 13.45 13.89
C THR A 30 9.41 12.73 14.88
N GLY A 31 10.52 12.14 14.40
CA GLY A 31 11.37 11.25 15.19
C GLY A 31 10.69 9.97 15.67
N MET A 32 9.49 9.64 15.17
CA MET A 32 8.68 8.50 15.64
C MET A 32 9.00 7.18 14.94
N CYS A 33 9.75 7.22 13.85
CA CYS A 33 10.18 6.04 13.11
C CYS A 33 11.57 6.24 12.50
N GLN A 34 12.14 5.16 11.97
CA GLN A 34 13.39 5.16 11.23
C GLN A 34 13.36 4.08 10.15
N LEU A 35 13.83 4.42 8.94
CA LEU A 35 14.09 3.40 7.92
C LEU A 35 15.37 2.63 8.28
N VAL A 36 15.25 1.35 8.59
CA VAL A 36 16.38 0.50 9.01
C VAL A 36 16.80 -0.52 7.94
N ALA A 37 15.90 -0.86 7.03
CA ALA A 37 16.14 -1.90 6.05
C ALA A 37 15.31 -1.74 4.78
N VAL A 38 15.81 -2.31 3.69
CA VAL A 38 15.07 -2.54 2.45
C VAL A 38 15.25 -4.00 2.01
N ALA A 39 14.23 -4.55 1.37
CA ALA A 39 14.31 -5.88 0.75
C ALA A 39 13.82 -5.82 -0.70
N ASP A 40 14.51 -6.50 -1.60
CA ASP A 40 14.06 -6.72 -2.98
C ASP A 40 14.56 -8.07 -3.49
N ARG A 41 13.71 -8.80 -4.21
CA ARG A 41 14.08 -10.07 -4.85
C ARG A 41 15.27 -9.95 -5.80
N HIS A 42 15.54 -8.75 -6.33
CA HIS A 42 16.76 -8.46 -7.05
C HIS A 42 17.77 -7.85 -6.08
N ALA A 43 18.69 -8.68 -5.57
CA ALA A 43 19.67 -8.28 -4.57
C ALA A 43 20.45 -7.01 -4.94
N ASP A 44 20.78 -6.81 -6.22
CA ASP A 44 21.46 -5.58 -6.68
C ASP A 44 20.59 -4.32 -6.54
N THR A 45 19.28 -4.45 -6.72
CA THR A 45 18.33 -3.35 -6.49
C THR A 45 18.26 -3.01 -5.01
N ALA A 46 18.13 -4.01 -4.13
CA ALA A 46 18.12 -3.80 -2.69
C ALA A 46 19.41 -3.11 -2.22
N LYS A 47 20.59 -3.61 -2.62
CA LYS A 47 21.89 -3.04 -2.27
C LYS A 47 22.04 -1.60 -2.75
N ARG A 48 21.66 -1.32 -4.01
CA ARG A 48 21.75 0.03 -4.57
C ARG A 48 20.85 1.00 -3.80
N VAL A 49 19.59 0.64 -3.57
CA VAL A 49 18.63 1.50 -2.85
C VAL A 49 19.06 1.70 -1.40
N ALA A 50 19.50 0.64 -0.72
CA ALA A 50 20.05 0.74 0.64
C ALA A 50 21.21 1.73 0.71
N ALA A 51 22.16 1.65 -0.22
CA ALA A 51 23.29 2.58 -0.29
C ALA A 51 22.86 4.01 -0.61
N GLU A 52 21.88 4.22 -1.49
CA GLU A 52 21.32 5.54 -1.83
C GLU A 52 20.60 6.19 -0.65
N LEU A 53 19.91 5.41 0.18
CA LEU A 53 19.12 5.89 1.31
C LEU A 53 19.93 5.95 2.62
N SER A 54 21.06 5.26 2.70
CA SER A 54 21.96 5.34 3.86
C SER A 54 22.64 6.70 3.94
N ASN A 55 22.87 7.18 5.16
CA ASN A 55 23.64 8.40 5.42
C ASN A 55 24.68 8.15 6.52
N GLN A 56 25.43 9.18 6.93
CA GLN A 56 26.51 9.04 7.92
C GLN A 56 26.04 8.59 9.32
N ARG A 57 24.75 8.77 9.64
CA ARG A 57 24.15 8.47 10.94
C ARG A 57 23.28 7.23 10.90
N ASP A 58 22.60 7.00 9.78
CA ASP A 58 21.61 5.95 9.64
C ASP A 58 21.98 5.02 8.49
N GLU A 59 22.41 3.80 8.84
CA GLU A 59 22.65 2.73 7.89
C GLU A 59 21.33 2.02 7.57
N VAL A 60 21.06 1.82 6.27
CA VAL A 60 19.93 1.02 5.79
C VAL A 60 20.46 -0.33 5.33
N LEU A 61 19.99 -1.41 5.94
CA LEU A 61 20.39 -2.77 5.59
C LEU A 61 19.68 -3.24 4.31
N ALA A 62 20.37 -4.06 3.51
CA ALA A 62 19.83 -4.66 2.29
C ALA A 62 19.60 -6.16 2.47
N PHE A 63 18.38 -6.61 2.15
CA PHE A 63 18.00 -8.02 2.11
C PHE A 63 17.52 -8.40 0.70
N ASP A 64 17.69 -9.68 0.34
CA ASP A 64 17.27 -10.20 -0.97
C ASP A 64 15.85 -10.81 -0.94
N SER A 65 15.21 -10.84 0.22
CA SER A 65 13.88 -11.40 0.42
C SER A 65 13.21 -10.85 1.69
N PRO A 66 11.87 -10.81 1.75
CA PRO A 66 11.13 -10.54 2.98
C PRO A 66 11.42 -11.54 4.10
N GLU A 67 11.66 -12.80 3.75
CA GLU A 67 12.00 -13.86 4.69
C GLU A 67 13.35 -13.59 5.38
N ALA A 68 14.40 -13.24 4.61
CA ALA A 68 15.70 -12.88 5.18
C ALA A 68 15.62 -11.63 6.07
N LEU A 69 14.81 -10.64 5.67
CA LEU A 69 14.51 -9.46 6.47
C LEU A 69 13.82 -9.83 7.80
N ALA A 70 12.84 -10.73 7.74
CA ALA A 70 12.09 -11.21 8.90
C ALA A 70 13.00 -11.98 9.88
N GLU A 71 13.84 -12.88 9.37
CA GLU A 71 14.81 -13.64 10.17
C GLU A 71 15.83 -12.75 10.88
N ALA A 72 16.23 -11.64 10.25
CA ALA A 72 17.17 -10.70 10.84
C ALA A 72 16.60 -9.98 12.07
N GLY A 73 15.26 -9.87 12.19
CA GLY A 73 14.60 -9.28 13.36
C GLY A 73 14.95 -7.81 13.60
N VAL A 74 15.29 -7.07 12.55
CA VAL A 74 15.77 -5.67 12.65
C VAL A 74 14.65 -4.63 12.58
N ALA A 75 13.44 -5.01 12.15
CA ALA A 75 12.32 -4.10 11.91
C ALA A 75 11.09 -4.47 12.75
N ASP A 76 10.38 -3.45 13.26
CA ASP A 76 9.10 -3.57 13.96
C ASP A 76 7.90 -3.55 12.99
N ALA A 77 8.07 -2.86 11.86
CA ALA A 77 7.08 -2.71 10.81
C ALA A 77 7.71 -2.73 9.41
N ALA A 78 6.92 -3.05 8.40
CA ALA A 78 7.34 -3.05 7.01
C ALA A 78 6.25 -2.49 6.09
N VAL A 79 6.67 -1.73 5.08
CA VAL A 79 5.80 -1.38 3.94
C VAL A 79 6.02 -2.40 2.84
N VAL A 80 4.97 -3.09 2.41
CA VAL A 80 5.02 -4.11 1.35
C VAL A 80 4.47 -3.51 0.06
N ALA A 81 5.36 -3.22 -0.87
CA ALA A 81 5.05 -2.66 -2.19
C ALA A 81 5.39 -3.63 -3.34
N SER A 82 5.37 -4.94 -3.05
CA SER A 82 5.66 -5.98 -4.03
C SER A 82 4.55 -6.11 -5.06
N ARG A 83 4.79 -6.93 -6.09
CA ARG A 83 3.76 -7.23 -7.09
C ARG A 83 2.58 -7.89 -6.38
N THR A 84 1.36 -7.61 -6.85
CA THR A 84 0.14 -8.11 -6.20
C THR A 84 0.13 -9.62 -5.97
N ILE A 85 0.63 -10.41 -6.93
CA ILE A 85 0.74 -11.87 -6.82
C ILE A 85 1.67 -12.34 -5.68
N ASP A 86 2.58 -11.48 -5.22
CA ASP A 86 3.54 -11.75 -4.16
C ASP A 86 3.03 -11.28 -2.78
N HIS A 87 1.96 -10.47 -2.71
CA HIS A 87 1.44 -9.88 -1.46
C HIS A 87 1.15 -10.92 -0.39
N ARG A 88 0.52 -12.03 -0.78
CA ARG A 88 0.18 -13.13 0.15
C ARG A 88 1.43 -13.70 0.79
N ARG A 89 2.45 -14.04 -0.01
CA ARG A 89 3.71 -14.60 0.48
C ARG A 89 4.40 -13.61 1.42
N ASP A 90 4.64 -12.39 0.91
CA ASP A 90 5.48 -11.40 1.59
C ASP A 90 4.84 -10.93 2.91
N THR A 91 3.52 -10.70 2.91
CA THR A 91 2.78 -10.30 4.12
C THR A 91 2.80 -11.41 5.17
N THR A 92 2.63 -12.66 4.75
CA THR A 92 2.60 -13.81 5.67
C THR A 92 3.94 -13.96 6.38
N ALA A 93 5.05 -13.92 5.62
CA ALA A 93 6.40 -14.04 6.17
C ALA A 93 6.68 -12.99 7.28
N LEU A 94 6.28 -11.74 7.04
CA LEU A 94 6.51 -10.64 7.98
C LEU A 94 5.59 -10.73 9.21
N VAL A 95 4.29 -10.99 8.99
CA VAL A 95 3.31 -11.09 10.09
C VAL A 95 3.62 -12.28 11.00
N GLU A 96 4.05 -13.43 10.44
CA GLU A 96 4.46 -14.59 11.25
C GLU A 96 5.72 -14.31 12.09
N ALA A 97 6.61 -13.45 11.61
CA ALA A 97 7.75 -12.95 12.38
C ALA A 97 7.39 -11.85 13.40
N GLY A 98 6.11 -11.45 13.49
CA GLY A 98 5.63 -10.42 14.41
C GLY A 98 5.82 -8.99 13.92
N ILE A 99 6.19 -8.79 12.67
CA ILE A 99 6.37 -7.49 12.02
C ILE A 99 5.01 -6.98 11.54
N ARG A 100 4.67 -5.73 11.86
CA ARG A 100 3.44 -5.08 11.37
C ARG A 100 3.60 -4.68 9.91
N VAL A 101 2.54 -4.76 9.11
CA VAL A 101 2.60 -4.53 7.67
C VAL A 101 1.67 -3.41 7.25
N LEU A 102 2.21 -2.44 6.52
CA LEU A 102 1.44 -1.57 5.63
C LEU A 102 1.51 -2.18 4.22
N LEU A 103 0.41 -2.78 3.77
CA LEU A 103 0.35 -3.52 2.50
C LEU A 103 -0.22 -2.63 1.40
N GLU A 104 0.50 -2.51 0.29
CA GLU A 104 -0.03 -1.84 -0.91
C GLU A 104 -1.29 -2.49 -1.44
N LYS A 105 -2.14 -1.69 -2.08
CA LYS A 105 -3.34 -2.19 -2.74
C LYS A 105 -2.98 -2.87 -4.07
N PRO A 106 -3.83 -3.79 -4.57
CA PRO A 106 -4.97 -4.42 -3.91
C PRO A 106 -4.52 -5.61 -3.03
N LEU A 107 -5.42 -6.16 -2.21
CA LEU A 107 -5.10 -7.28 -1.29
C LEU A 107 -4.63 -8.57 -2.01
N GLY A 108 -5.03 -8.77 -3.26
CA GLY A 108 -4.65 -9.92 -4.09
C GLY A 108 -4.96 -9.67 -5.56
N ASP A 109 -4.36 -10.45 -6.46
CA ASP A 109 -4.47 -10.22 -7.92
C ASP A 109 -5.76 -10.80 -8.49
N SER A 110 -6.44 -11.65 -7.71
CA SER A 110 -7.80 -12.12 -7.97
C SER A 110 -8.67 -12.04 -6.72
N LEU A 111 -9.98 -12.14 -6.90
CA LEU A 111 -10.92 -12.23 -5.78
C LEU A 111 -10.66 -13.47 -4.91
N ALA A 112 -10.20 -14.57 -5.51
CA ALA A 112 -9.85 -15.78 -4.76
C ALA A 112 -8.64 -15.54 -3.86
N GLU A 113 -7.58 -14.92 -4.38
CA GLU A 113 -6.39 -14.56 -3.60
C GLU A 113 -6.69 -13.54 -2.50
N ALA A 114 -7.48 -12.51 -2.81
CA ALA A 114 -7.90 -11.52 -1.81
C ALA A 114 -8.73 -12.16 -0.68
N ARG A 115 -9.61 -13.13 -1.01
CA ARG A 115 -10.36 -13.90 0.00
C ARG A 115 -9.47 -14.83 0.81
N ASP A 116 -8.45 -15.43 0.19
CA ASP A 116 -7.49 -16.27 0.89
C ASP A 116 -6.68 -15.46 1.92
N LEU A 117 -6.06 -14.36 1.50
CA LEU A 117 -5.29 -13.50 2.41
C LEU A 117 -6.20 -12.89 3.48
N GLY A 118 -7.36 -12.33 3.08
CA GLY A 118 -8.32 -11.74 4.00
C GLY A 118 -8.84 -12.75 5.03
N GLY A 119 -9.23 -13.95 4.58
CA GLY A 119 -9.68 -15.02 5.48
C GLY A 119 -8.59 -15.50 6.43
N TRP A 120 -7.32 -15.53 5.98
CA TRP A 120 -6.20 -15.85 6.85
C TRP A 120 -5.92 -14.76 7.88
N LEU A 121 -6.06 -13.48 7.52
CA LEU A 121 -5.94 -12.35 8.46
C LEU A 121 -7.07 -12.38 9.49
N ASP A 122 -8.32 -12.57 9.05
CA ASP A 122 -9.51 -12.59 9.90
C ASP A 122 -9.60 -13.82 10.80
N GLY A 123 -8.86 -14.90 10.47
CA GLY A 123 -8.79 -16.11 11.27
C GLY A 123 -8.10 -15.94 12.63
N ASP A 124 -7.51 -14.78 12.92
CA ASP A 124 -6.80 -14.49 14.16
C ASP A 124 -6.67 -12.98 14.39
N GLU A 125 -7.14 -12.52 15.55
CA GLU A 125 -7.13 -11.10 15.89
C GLU A 125 -5.74 -10.47 15.85
N ARG A 126 -4.68 -11.21 16.20
CA ARG A 126 -3.31 -10.69 16.11
C ARG A 126 -2.88 -10.46 14.67
N ARG A 127 -3.28 -11.35 13.75
CA ARG A 127 -2.98 -11.23 12.31
C ARG A 127 -3.78 -10.08 11.69
N ASN A 128 -5.07 -9.99 12.01
CA ASN A 128 -5.93 -8.90 11.55
C ASN A 128 -5.40 -7.53 11.99
N GLN A 129 -4.97 -7.39 13.25
CA GLN A 129 -4.39 -6.14 13.77
C GLN A 129 -2.95 -5.86 13.30
N ALA A 130 -2.28 -6.82 12.67
CA ALA A 130 -0.91 -6.65 12.18
C ALA A 130 -0.85 -5.96 10.81
N VAL A 131 -1.94 -5.95 10.04
CA VAL A 131 -1.94 -5.47 8.66
C VAL A 131 -2.87 -4.27 8.48
N MET A 132 -2.34 -3.23 7.82
CA MET A 132 -3.11 -2.09 7.32
C MET A 132 -2.99 -2.02 5.80
N MET A 133 -4.11 -1.85 5.11
CA MET A 133 -4.10 -1.60 3.66
C MET A 133 -3.73 -0.15 3.36
N ALA A 134 -2.85 0.07 2.40
CA ALA A 134 -2.39 1.40 1.95
C ALA A 134 -3.42 2.09 1.02
N PHE A 135 -4.68 2.18 1.45
CA PHE A 135 -5.69 3.02 0.80
C PHE A 135 -5.46 4.50 1.13
N GLN A 136 -4.40 5.05 0.53
CA GLN A 136 -3.86 6.37 0.86
C GLN A 136 -4.90 7.49 0.79
N ARG A 137 -5.90 7.40 -0.11
CA ARG A 137 -6.93 8.42 -0.31
C ARG A 137 -7.75 8.72 0.94
N ARG A 138 -7.85 7.75 1.86
CA ARG A 138 -8.48 7.96 3.17
C ARG A 138 -7.75 8.98 4.05
N TYR A 139 -6.52 9.34 3.68
CA TYR A 139 -5.64 10.28 4.36
C TYR A 139 -5.48 11.61 3.59
N ASP A 140 -6.10 11.75 2.41
CA ASP A 140 -6.15 13.01 1.69
C ASP A 140 -6.95 14.04 2.50
N ALA A 141 -6.33 15.17 2.84
CA ALA A 141 -6.96 16.20 3.68
C ALA A 141 -8.35 16.67 3.17
N PRO A 142 -8.57 16.88 1.85
CA PRO A 142 -9.90 17.18 1.32
C PRO A 142 -10.93 16.05 1.54
N LEU A 143 -10.53 14.78 1.39
CA LEU A 143 -11.43 13.63 1.57
C LEU A 143 -11.75 13.40 3.05
N LEU A 144 -10.77 13.56 3.94
CA LEU A 144 -11.00 13.59 5.39
C LEU A 144 -12.00 14.69 5.77
N ARG A 145 -11.87 15.89 5.19
CA ARG A 145 -12.82 16.98 5.43
C ARG A 145 -14.22 16.63 4.92
N ALA A 146 -14.31 16.02 3.73
CA ALA A 146 -15.59 15.55 3.19
C ALA A 146 -16.24 14.50 4.10
N LYS A 147 -15.46 13.54 4.62
CA LYS A 147 -15.92 12.53 5.59
C LYS A 147 -16.52 13.17 6.84
N VAL A 148 -15.82 14.15 7.44
CA VAL A 148 -16.31 14.87 8.62
C VAL A 148 -17.64 15.60 8.33
N LEU A 149 -17.76 16.24 7.17
CA LEU A 149 -19.00 16.94 6.77
C LEU A 149 -20.16 15.97 6.53
N LEU A 150 -19.89 14.82 5.92
CA LEU A 150 -20.86 13.75 5.70
C LEU A 150 -21.36 13.16 7.03
N ASP A 151 -20.44 12.77 7.90
CA ASP A 151 -20.76 12.18 9.21
C ASP A 151 -21.48 13.18 10.13
N GLY A 152 -21.13 14.47 10.02
CA GLY A 152 -21.78 15.55 10.76
C GLY A 152 -23.15 15.96 10.21
N GLY A 153 -23.62 15.34 9.11
CA GLY A 153 -24.93 15.63 8.50
C GLY A 153 -25.00 16.97 7.76
N ALA A 154 -23.87 17.61 7.46
CA ALA A 154 -23.83 18.94 6.83
C ALA A 154 -24.43 18.97 5.42
N VAL A 155 -24.50 17.82 4.75
CA VAL A 155 -25.08 17.66 3.40
C VAL A 155 -26.49 17.06 3.42
N GLY A 156 -27.08 16.84 4.60
CA GLY A 156 -28.37 16.16 4.75
C GLY A 156 -28.31 14.70 4.28
N THR A 157 -29.36 14.26 3.58
CA THR A 157 -29.41 12.89 3.05
C THR A 157 -28.51 12.75 1.83
N LEU A 158 -27.47 11.92 1.94
CA LEU A 158 -26.60 11.59 0.82
C LEU A 158 -27.40 10.91 -0.30
N PHE A 159 -27.48 11.56 -1.46
CA PHE A 159 -28.20 11.06 -2.62
C PHE A 159 -27.27 10.40 -3.67
N LYS A 160 -26.11 11.00 -3.94
CA LYS A 160 -25.18 10.53 -4.97
C LYS A 160 -23.74 10.90 -4.62
N VAL A 161 -22.82 9.97 -4.88
CA VAL A 161 -21.38 10.21 -4.89
C VAL A 161 -20.88 10.04 -6.32
N VAL A 162 -20.01 10.94 -6.77
CA VAL A 162 -19.29 10.82 -8.04
C VAL A 162 -17.81 10.90 -7.72
N SER A 163 -17.08 9.83 -8.05
CA SER A 163 -15.63 9.75 -7.87
C SER A 163 -15.02 9.44 -9.24
N ILE A 164 -14.08 10.27 -9.68
CA ILE A 164 -13.43 10.18 -10.99
C ILE A 164 -11.93 10.17 -10.74
N LEU A 165 -11.23 9.23 -11.37
CA LEU A 165 -9.80 9.07 -11.24
C LEU A 165 -9.21 8.71 -12.60
N GLU A 166 -8.21 9.47 -13.01
CA GLU A 166 -7.59 9.41 -14.33
C GLU A 166 -6.08 9.47 -14.13
N ASP A 167 -5.35 8.55 -14.77
CA ASP A 167 -3.90 8.70 -14.86
C ASP A 167 -3.57 9.81 -15.87
N PRO A 168 -2.59 10.68 -15.56
CA PRO A 168 -2.18 11.74 -16.48
C PRO A 168 -1.49 11.20 -17.73
N GLU A 169 -0.92 10.01 -17.66
CA GLU A 169 -0.14 9.36 -18.71
C GLU A 169 -0.56 7.90 -18.89
N PRO A 170 -0.42 7.31 -20.09
CA PRO A 170 -0.62 5.88 -20.27
C PRO A 170 0.37 5.06 -19.43
N PRO A 171 0.03 3.81 -19.09
CA PRO A 171 0.95 2.94 -18.36
C PRO A 171 2.27 2.77 -19.13
N PRO A 172 3.42 2.78 -18.44
CA PRO A 172 4.72 2.71 -19.10
C PRO A 172 4.92 1.36 -19.80
N PRO A 173 5.83 1.29 -20.80
CA PRO A 173 6.15 0.03 -21.49
C PRO A 173 6.52 -1.09 -20.51
N GLY A 174 5.91 -2.26 -20.67
CA GLY A 174 6.16 -3.42 -19.81
C GLY A 174 5.45 -3.40 -18.46
N TYR A 175 4.60 -2.39 -18.18
CA TYR A 175 3.75 -2.39 -16.99
C TYR A 175 2.77 -3.57 -17.03
N GLN A 176 2.76 -4.37 -15.96
CA GLN A 176 1.88 -5.52 -15.80
C GLN A 176 0.86 -5.21 -14.71
N SER A 177 -0.42 -5.34 -15.06
CA SER A 177 -1.55 -5.11 -14.17
C SER A 177 -2.69 -6.05 -14.54
N SER A 178 -3.47 -6.49 -13.56
CA SER A 178 -4.71 -7.26 -13.76
C SER A 178 -5.85 -6.42 -14.38
N GLY A 179 -5.61 -5.13 -14.61
CA GLY A 179 -6.47 -4.25 -15.40
C GLY A 179 -6.85 -2.96 -14.66
N LEU A 180 -7.44 -2.02 -15.41
CA LEU A 180 -7.79 -0.68 -14.90
C LEU A 180 -8.69 -0.73 -13.65
N LEU A 181 -9.64 -1.67 -13.59
CA LEU A 181 -10.55 -1.78 -12.45
C LEU A 181 -9.83 -2.21 -11.18
N THR A 182 -8.94 -3.20 -11.26
CA THR A 182 -8.21 -3.72 -10.10
C THR A 182 -7.13 -2.75 -9.64
N ASP A 183 -6.46 -2.08 -10.57
CA ASP A 183 -5.33 -1.20 -10.26
C ASP A 183 -5.79 0.21 -9.85
N MET A 184 -6.77 0.77 -10.55
CA MET A 184 -7.22 2.15 -10.37
C MET A 184 -8.62 2.23 -9.77
N GLY A 185 -9.57 1.46 -10.31
CA GLY A 185 -10.96 1.44 -9.85
C GLY A 185 -11.11 1.04 -8.38
N VAL A 186 -10.15 0.28 -7.83
CA VAL A 186 -10.10 -0.09 -6.41
C VAL A 186 -10.07 1.14 -5.49
N HIS A 187 -9.42 2.23 -5.90
CA HIS A 187 -9.39 3.48 -5.13
C HIS A 187 -10.77 4.14 -5.08
N ASN A 188 -11.49 4.20 -6.21
CA ASN A 188 -12.84 4.76 -6.22
C ASN A 188 -13.82 3.89 -5.43
N ALA A 189 -13.70 2.56 -5.54
CA ALA A 189 -14.53 1.63 -4.78
C ALA A 189 -14.31 1.80 -3.27
N ASP A 190 -13.04 1.83 -2.83
CA ASP A 190 -12.68 2.06 -1.43
C ASP A 190 -13.17 3.40 -0.92
N GLU A 191 -12.92 4.48 -1.68
CA GLU A 191 -13.33 5.84 -1.33
C GLU A 191 -14.83 5.96 -1.13
N VAL A 192 -15.64 5.42 -2.07
CA VAL A 192 -17.11 5.47 -1.97
C VAL A 192 -17.61 4.65 -0.78
N LEU A 193 -17.10 3.44 -0.58
CA LEU A 193 -17.50 2.60 0.55
C LEU A 193 -17.12 3.25 1.89
N TRP A 194 -15.91 3.81 1.98
CA TRP A 194 -15.43 4.50 3.17
C TRP A 194 -16.22 5.77 3.47
N LEU A 195 -16.39 6.67 2.48
CA LEU A 195 -17.13 7.93 2.66
C LEU A 195 -18.58 7.69 3.06
N THR A 196 -19.24 6.70 2.47
CA THR A 196 -20.66 6.44 2.73
C THR A 196 -20.91 5.57 3.95
N GLY A 197 -19.95 4.72 4.34
CA GLY A 197 -20.14 3.70 5.38
C GLY A 197 -21.25 2.69 5.06
N LYS A 198 -21.66 2.59 3.78
CA LYS A 198 -22.78 1.74 3.34
C LYS A 198 -22.27 0.49 2.65
N ALA A 199 -22.96 -0.62 2.87
CA ALA A 199 -22.74 -1.83 2.12
C ALA A 199 -23.23 -1.67 0.67
N LEU A 200 -22.48 -2.25 -0.26
CA LEU A 200 -22.82 -2.29 -1.68
C LEU A 200 -23.96 -3.28 -1.93
N THR A 201 -25.01 -2.87 -2.65
CA THR A 201 -26.15 -3.74 -2.98
C THR A 201 -26.16 -4.24 -4.42
N ALA A 202 -25.62 -3.44 -5.35
CA ALA A 202 -25.54 -3.77 -6.77
C ALA A 202 -24.41 -3.01 -7.44
N VAL A 203 -23.86 -3.59 -8.50
CA VAL A 203 -22.84 -2.98 -9.36
C VAL A 203 -23.26 -3.13 -10.81
N THR A 204 -23.05 -2.09 -11.61
CA THR A 204 -23.12 -2.16 -13.07
C THR A 204 -21.90 -1.45 -13.64
N GLY A 205 -21.44 -1.91 -14.80
CA GLY A 205 -20.21 -1.39 -15.42
C GLY A 205 -20.33 -1.38 -16.93
N MET A 206 -19.79 -0.32 -17.53
CA MET A 206 -19.59 -0.21 -18.97
C MET A 206 -18.15 0.23 -19.20
N GLY A 207 -17.53 -0.26 -20.27
CA GLY A 207 -16.16 0.07 -20.61
C GLY A 207 -15.95 0.08 -22.11
N SER A 208 -15.02 0.91 -22.56
CA SER A 208 -14.58 0.96 -23.94
C SER A 208 -13.05 1.04 -23.98
N ARG A 209 -12.44 0.43 -24.98
CA ARG A 209 -11.02 0.63 -25.29
C ARG A 209 -10.94 1.70 -26.37
N LEU A 210 -10.77 2.94 -25.95
CA LEU A 210 -10.58 4.05 -26.87
C LEU A 210 -9.13 4.01 -27.38
N HIS A 211 -8.95 3.82 -28.68
CA HIS A 211 -7.64 3.89 -29.31
C HIS A 211 -7.37 5.35 -29.68
N ASN A 212 -6.58 6.06 -28.88
CA ASN A 212 -6.06 7.35 -29.32
C ASN A 212 -4.84 7.09 -30.22
N GLN A 213 -4.92 7.49 -31.50
CA GLN A 213 -3.74 7.58 -32.35
C GLN A 213 -2.91 8.75 -31.84
N LYS A 214 -1.84 8.44 -31.09
CA LYS A 214 -0.85 9.37 -30.51
C LYS A 214 -1.31 10.13 -29.26
N ILE A 215 -0.63 9.83 -28.17
CA ILE A 215 -0.04 10.89 -27.35
C ILE A 215 1.46 10.66 -27.58
N ASP A 216 2.08 11.54 -28.38
CA ASP A 216 3.50 11.49 -28.75
C ASP A 216 4.39 11.60 -27.50
#